data_AF-A0A3D0DD50-F1
#
_entry.id   AF-A0A3D0DD50-F1
#
_cell.length_a   1.000
_cell.length_b   1.000
_cell.length_c   1.000
_cell.angle_alpha   90.00
_cell.angle_beta   90.00
_cell.angle_gamma   90.00
#
_symmetry.space_group_name_H-M   'P 1'
#
loop_
_entity.id
_entity.type
_entity.pdbx_description
1 polymer ?
#
loop_
_entity_poly.entity_id
_entity_poly.type
_entity_poly.pdbx_seq_one_letter_code
_entity_poly.pdbx_strand_id
1 'polypeptide(L)' 'MQEEFRMNIHIGDLYGESSYEYGQGSIKLMAFRVNWEGGDIISSSHDDFKWVDIADLRSFYFAPADMPIVEKLIKEGNGN' A
#
# COMPACT_ATOMS: atom_id res chain seq x y z
N MET A 1 10.59 0.65 -4.01
CA MET A 1 10.06 1.42 -5.17
C MET A 1 11.03 1.49 -6.34
N GLN A 2 12.22 2.11 -6.22
CA GLN A 2 13.14 2.16 -7.37
C GLN A 2 13.73 0.80 -7.75
N GLU A 3 14.05 -0.06 -6.78
CA GLU A 3 14.59 -1.41 -7.05
C GLU A 3 13.53 -2.42 -7.50
N GLU A 4 12.27 -2.25 -7.06
CA GLU A 4 11.18 -3.21 -7.33
C GLU A 4 10.27 -2.81 -8.50
N PHE A 5 10.01 -1.51 -8.65
CA PHE A 5 9.05 -0.96 -9.63
C PHE A 5 9.67 0.10 -10.57
N ARG A 6 10.96 0.45 -10.37
CA ARG A 6 11.66 1.54 -11.08
C ARG A 6 10.93 2.89 -11.06
N MET A 7 10.17 3.13 -9.99
CA MET A 7 9.38 4.34 -9.86
C MET A 7 10.14 5.46 -9.16
N ASN A 8 10.20 6.61 -9.82
CA ASN A 8 10.52 7.88 -9.17
C ASN A 8 9.27 8.38 -8.44
N ILE A 9 9.37 8.41 -7.11
CA ILE A 9 8.28 8.86 -6.25
C ILE A 9 8.78 9.95 -5.30
N HIS A 10 7.89 10.88 -4.98
CA HIS A 10 8.06 11.77 -3.85
C HIS A 10 7.33 11.18 -2.65
N ILE A 11 8.07 10.88 -1.58
CA ILE A 11 7.50 10.41 -0.33
C ILE A 11 6.96 11.61 0.43
N GLY A 12 5.64 11.63 0.63
CA GLY A 12 4.95 12.60 1.46
C GLY A 12 4.74 12.10 2.89
N ASP A 13 3.66 12.56 3.52
CA ASP A 13 3.39 12.31 4.92
C ASP A 13 3.08 10.83 5.24
N LEU A 14 3.35 10.45 6.50
CA LEU A 14 2.91 9.17 7.05
C LEU A 14 1.40 9.09 6.97
N TYR A 15 0.90 8.15 6.17
CA TYR A 15 -0.52 7.89 6.02
C TYR A 15 -1.06 7.09 7.21
N GLY A 16 -0.33 6.08 7.66
CA GLY A 16 -0.74 5.24 8.76
C GLY A 16 0.31 4.20 9.10
N GLU A 17 0.12 3.55 10.24
CA GLU A 17 0.95 2.44 10.66
C GLU A 17 0.08 1.32 11.21
N SER A 18 0.63 0.10 11.15
CA SER A 18 -0.01 -1.11 11.64
C SER A 18 1.07 -1.97 12.28
N SER A 19 0.79 -2.47 13.48
CA SER A 19 1.67 -3.43 14.14
C SER A 19 0.94 -4.76 14.22
N TYR A 20 1.60 -5.83 13.82
CA TYR A 20 1.05 -7.17 13.87
C TYR A 20 2.04 -8.12 14.53
N GLU A 21 1.55 -8.90 15.50
CA GLU A 21 2.33 -9.91 16.18
C GLU A 21 2.08 -11.28 15.54
N TYR A 22 3.11 -11.83 14.92
CA TYR A 22 3.16 -13.24 14.59
C TYR A 22 3.67 -14.02 15.80
N GLY A 23 3.30 -15.28 15.94
CA GLY A 23 3.74 -16.12 17.07
C GLY A 23 5.26 -16.27 17.23
N GLN A 24 6.06 -15.83 16.25
CA GLN A 24 7.52 -15.85 16.25
C GLN A 24 8.18 -14.45 16.26
N GLY A 25 7.40 -13.37 16.25
CA GLY A 25 7.93 -12.01 16.22
C GLY A 25 6.88 -10.97 15.80
N SER A 26 7.16 -9.70 16.05
CA SER A 26 6.29 -8.60 15.66
C SER A 26 6.84 -7.84 14.45
N ILE A 27 5.94 -7.34 13.62
CA ILE A 27 6.26 -6.42 12.54
C ILE A 27 5.55 -5.08 12.78
N LYS A 28 6.17 -4.01 12.31
CA LYS A 28 5.57 -2.68 12.22
C LYS A 28 5.59 -2.22 10.77
N LEU A 29 4.41 -2.11 10.17
CA LEU A 29 4.20 -1.56 8.84
C LEU A 29 3.92 -0.06 8.95
N MET A 30 4.54 0.72 8.07
CA MET A 30 4.33 2.15 7.94
C MET A 30 3.99 2.46 6.48
N ALA A 31 2.80 2.99 6.25
CA ALA A 31 2.35 3.43 4.94
C ALA A 31 2.51 4.94 4.81
N PHE A 32 3.14 5.37 3.73
CA PHE A 32 3.34 6.78 3.40
C PHE A 32 2.53 7.14 2.16
N ARG A 33 2.01 8.38 2.11
CA ARG A 33 1.46 8.90 0.87
C ARG A 33 2.61 9.18 -0.08
N VAL A 34 2.47 8.76 -1.33
CA VAL A 34 3.49 8.99 -2.34
C VAL A 34 2.86 9.69 -3.54
N ASN A 35 3.55 10.70 -4.06
CA ASN A 35 3.21 11.29 -5.35
C ASN A 35 4.11 10.67 -6.40
N TRP A 36 3.51 10.18 -7.48
CA TRP A 36 4.25 9.67 -8.61
C TRP A 36 4.71 10.84 -9.48
N GLU A 37 6.02 10.99 -9.64
CA GLU A 37 6.61 12.12 -10.38
C GLU A 37 6.98 11.75 -11.83
N GLY A 38 6.65 10.52 -12.27
CA GLY A 38 6.87 10.02 -13.63
C GLY A 38 7.83 8.83 -13.71
N GLY A 39 8.07 8.36 -14.94
CA GLY A 39 8.81 7.12 -15.24
C GLY A 39 7.87 5.91 -15.38
N ASP A 40 8.25 4.92 -16.20
CA ASP A 40 7.43 3.73 -16.43
C ASP A 40 7.46 2.79 -15.22
N ILE A 41 6.28 2.31 -14.80
CA ILE A 41 6.17 1.26 -13.76
C ILE A 41 6.61 -0.05 -14.40
N ILE A 42 7.80 -0.51 -14.03
CA ILE A 42 8.33 -1.80 -14.47
C ILE A 42 8.48 -2.66 -13.23
N SER A 43 7.51 -3.56 -13.01
CA SER A 43 7.62 -4.56 -11.95
C SER A 43 8.77 -5.50 -12.29
N SER A 44 9.90 -5.38 -11.58
CA SER A 44 11.07 -6.24 -11.79
C SER A 44 11.10 -7.45 -10.86
N SER A 45 10.23 -7.50 -9.83
CA SER A 45 10.23 -8.54 -8.79
C SER A 45 8.86 -9.14 -8.48
N HIS A 46 7.75 -8.56 -8.94
CA HIS A 46 6.39 -9.06 -8.70
C HIS A 46 5.69 -9.46 -10.00
N ASP A 47 4.95 -10.58 -9.95
CA ASP A 47 4.34 -11.20 -11.13
C ASP A 47 3.19 -10.39 -11.75
N ASP A 48 2.52 -9.53 -10.97
CA ASP A 48 1.36 -8.75 -11.41
C ASP A 48 1.25 -7.40 -10.66
N PHE A 49 0.74 -6.39 -11.34
CA PHE A 49 0.50 -5.05 -10.80
C PHE A 49 -0.75 -4.45 -11.44
N LYS A 50 -1.70 -4.00 -10.60
CA LYS A 50 -2.97 -3.41 -11.05
C LYS A 50 -3.34 -2.18 -10.22
N TRP A 51 -3.65 -1.09 -10.92
CA TRP A 51 -4.38 0.03 -10.34
C TRP A 51 -5.86 -0.33 -10.21
N VAL A 52 -6.40 -0.18 -9.00
CA VAL A 52 -7.81 -0.49 -8.68
C VAL A 52 -8.44 0.67 -7.93
N ASP A 53 -9.76 0.82 -8.05
CA ASP A 53 -10.50 1.80 -7.28
C ASP A 53 -10.57 1.41 -5.80
N ILE A 54 -10.71 2.40 -4.92
CA ILE A 54 -10.82 2.17 -3.46
C ILE A 54 -12.00 1.25 -3.13
N ALA A 55 -13.10 1.36 -3.87
CA ALA A 55 -14.28 0.51 -3.69
C ALA A 55 -13.98 -0.97 -3.97
N ASP A 56 -13.07 -1.25 -4.91
CA ASP A 56 -12.69 -2.60 -5.32
C ASP A 56 -11.72 -3.26 -4.34
N LEU A 57 -11.10 -2.50 -3.43
CA LEU A 57 -10.18 -3.06 -2.43
C LEU A 57 -10.86 -4.17 -1.62
N ARG A 58 -12.16 -4.04 -1.31
CA ARG A 58 -12.92 -5.08 -0.59
C ARG A 58 -12.97 -6.44 -1.28
N SER A 59 -12.68 -6.50 -2.57
CA SER A 59 -12.66 -7.74 -3.36
C SER A 59 -11.31 -8.47 -3.32
N PHE A 60 -10.29 -7.89 -2.68
CA PHE A 60 -8.96 -8.49 -2.55
C PHE A 60 -8.72 -9.06 -1.16
N TYR A 61 -7.89 -10.10 -1.09
CA TYR A 61 -7.39 -10.64 0.16
C TYR A 61 -6.09 -9.92 0.55
N PHE A 62 -6.13 -9.18 1.65
CA PHE A 62 -4.96 -8.52 2.23
C PHE A 62 -4.41 -9.30 3.42
N ALA A 63 -3.11 -9.14 3.69
CA ALA A 63 -2.55 -9.71 4.90
C ALA A 63 -3.11 -8.98 6.14
N PRO A 64 -3.19 -9.65 7.30
CA PRO A 64 -3.73 -9.06 8.52
C PRO A 64 -3.06 -7.74 8.94
N ALA A 65 -1.77 -7.60 8.63
CA ALA A 65 -1.00 -6.41 8.95
C ALA A 65 -1.36 -5.21 8.05
N ASP A 66 -1.85 -5.43 6.82
CA ASP A 66 -2.27 -4.37 5.90
C ASP A 66 -3.70 -3.89 6.14
N MET A 67 -4.54 -4.76 6.73
CA MET A 67 -5.97 -4.49 6.94
C MET A 67 -6.27 -3.14 7.61
N PRO A 68 -5.54 -2.68 8.66
CA PRO A 68 -5.82 -1.37 9.26
C PRO A 68 -5.64 -0.19 8.30
N ILE A 69 -4.69 -0.29 7.37
CA ILE A 69 -4.43 0.73 6.34
C ILE A 69 -5.51 0.65 5.26
N VAL A 70 -5.87 -0.55 4.80
CA VAL A 70 -6.92 -0.77 3.80
C VAL A 70 -8.28 -0.30 4.28
N GLU A 71 -8.67 -0.63 5.51
CA GLU A 71 -9.92 -0.16 6.10
C GLU A 71 -9.96 1.37 6.22
N LYS A 72 -8.83 2.01 6.51
CA LYS A 72 -8.71 3.47 6.51
C LYS A 72 -8.95 4.05 5.11
N LEU A 73 -8.32 3.49 4.07
CA LEU A 73 -8.52 3.88 2.68
C LEU A 73 -9.99 3.75 2.26
N ILE A 74 -10.61 2.61 2.57
CA ILE A 74 -12.01 2.35 2.26
C ILE A 74 -12.93 3.36 2.96
N LYS A 75 -12.68 3.70 4.22
CA LYS A 75 -13.47 4.72 4.93
C LYS A 75 -13.33 6.10 4.31
N GLU A 76 -12.12 6.50 3.91
CA GLU A 76 -11.87 7.78 3.24
C GLU A 76 -12.55 7.84 1.87
N GLY A 77 -12.52 6.75 1.09
CA GLY A 77 -13.14 6.69 -0.25
C GLY A 77 -14.67 6.65 -0.26
N ASN A 78 -15.32 6.19 0.82
CA ASN A 78 -16.78 6.18 0.95
C ASN A 78 -17.35 7.50 1.55
N GLY A 79 -16.48 8.46 1.88
CA GLY A 79 -16.84 9.72 2.55
C GLY A 79 -17.16 10.91 1.64
N ASN A 80 -17.36 10.70 0.34
CA ASN A 80 -17.75 11.73 -0.64
C ASN A 80 -19.19 11.55 -1.10
#